data_AF-A0A3M2M1B1-F1
#
_entry.id   AF-A0A3M2M1B1-F1
#
_cell.length_a   1.000
_cell.length_b   1.000
_cell.length_c   1.000
_cell.angle_alpha   90.00
_cell.angle_beta   90.00
_cell.angle_gamma   90.00
#
_symmetry.space_group_name_H-M   'P 1'
#
loop_
_entity.id
_entity.type
_entity.pdbx_description
1 polymer ?
#
loop_
_entity_poly.entity_id
_entity_poly.type
_entity_poly.pdbx_seq_one_letter_code
_entity_poly.pdbx_strand_id
1 'polypeptide(L)' 'MRPAVGPGTWTHLTGAYDGIAHTTKPYVNGTLQATACRTKRAPSPAGHGSGR' A
#
# COMPACT_ATOMS: atom_id res chain seq x y z
N MET A 1 -16.32 9.47 0.65
CA MET A 1 -15.27 8.80 -0.16
C MET A 1 -15.88 7.61 -0.85
N ARG A 2 -15.68 7.45 -2.17
CA ARG A 2 -16.30 6.36 -2.95
C ARG A 2 -15.50 5.06 -2.75
N PRO A 3 -16.14 3.92 -2.47
CA PRO A 3 -15.45 2.64 -2.45
C PRO A 3 -15.01 2.31 -3.87
N ALA A 4 -13.70 2.11 -4.07
CA ALA A 4 -13.16 1.69 -5.36
C ALA A 4 -13.38 0.19 -5.62
N VAL A 5 -13.53 -0.59 -4.56
CA VAL A 5 -13.77 -2.03 -4.57
C VAL A 5 -15.01 -2.34 -3.74
N GLY A 6 -15.83 -3.27 -4.22
CA GLY A 6 -16.99 -3.82 -3.51
C GLY A 6 -16.89 -5.34 -3.37
N PRO A 7 -17.47 -5.92 -2.30
CA PRO A 7 -17.53 -7.36 -2.14
C PRO A 7 -18.33 -8.02 -3.28
N GLY A 8 -17.91 -9.22 -3.69
CA GLY A 8 -18.57 -9.99 -4.75
C GLY A 8 -18.47 -9.39 -6.16
N THR A 9 -17.72 -8.30 -6.35
CA THR A 9 -17.60 -7.60 -7.63
C THR A 9 -16.17 -7.70 -8.16
N TRP A 10 -16.02 -8.16 -9.41
CA TRP A 10 -14.72 -8.12 -10.09
C TRP A 10 -14.30 -6.67 -10.36
N THR A 11 -13.02 -6.41 -10.15
CA THR A 11 -12.40 -5.11 -10.40
C THR A 11 -11.08 -5.33 -11.12
N HIS A 12 -10.80 -4.51 -12.13
CA HIS A 12 -9.50 -4.52 -12.79
C HIS A 12 -8.49 -3.76 -11.93
N LEU A 13 -7.56 -4.48 -11.32
CA LEU A 13 -6.47 -3.91 -10.51
C LEU A 13 -5.16 -3.97 -11.28
N THR A 14 -4.51 -2.82 -11.45
CA THR A 14 -3.15 -2.70 -12.00
C THR A 14 -2.26 -1.90 -11.07
N GLY A 15 -0.95 -2.02 -11.24
CA GLY A 15 0.04 -1.29 -10.45
C GLY A 15 1.20 -0.79 -11.32
N ALA A 16 1.65 0.43 -11.05
CA ALA A 16 2.88 0.97 -11.60
C ALA A 16 3.91 1.17 -10.48
N TYR A 17 5.17 0.88 -10.77
CA TYR A 17 6.29 1.12 -9.87
C TYR A 17 7.34 1.98 -10.57
N ASP A 18 7.68 3.10 -9.95
CA ASP A 18 8.79 3.95 -10.34
C ASP A 18 10.04 3.52 -9.57
N GLY A 19 11.02 2.97 -10.29
CA GLY A 19 12.27 2.49 -9.72
C GLY A 19 13.25 3.58 -9.29
N ILE A 20 13.14 4.80 -9.86
CA ILE A 20 13.99 5.94 -9.53
C ILE A 20 13.43 6.62 -8.27
N ALA A 21 12.13 6.91 -8.27
CA ALA A 21 11.46 7.57 -7.15
C ALA A 21 11.07 6.62 -6.02
N HIS A 22 11.19 5.30 -6.23
CA HIS A 22 10.74 4.26 -5.31
C HIS A 22 9.27 4.42 -4.88
N THR A 23 8.40 4.72 -5.85
CA THR A 23 6.97 4.92 -5.61
C THR A 23 6.12 3.84 -6.26
N THR A 24 5.06 3.43 -5.57
CA THR A 24 4.06 2.47 -6.06
C THR A 24 2.72 3.17 -6.21
N LYS A 25 2.05 2.92 -7.34
CA LYS A 25 0.75 3.49 -7.70
C LYS A 25 -0.24 2.39 -8.09
N PRO A 26 -1.15 1.98 -7.20
CA PRO A 26 -2.26 1.10 -7.56
C PRO A 26 -3.39 1.83 -8.27
N TYR A 27 -3.99 1.17 -9.26
CA TYR A 27 -5.14 1.67 -10.03
C TYR A 27 -6.27 0.65 -10.01
N VAL A 28 -7.49 1.14 -9.82
CA VAL A 28 -8.72 0.35 -9.86
C VAL A 28 -9.58 0.86 -10.99
N ASN A 29 -9.90 -0.02 -11.95
CA ASN A 29 -10.61 0.32 -13.18
C ASN A 29 -9.98 1.54 -13.89
N GLY A 30 -8.64 1.59 -13.92
CA GLY A 30 -7.85 2.69 -14.49
C GLY A 30 -7.74 3.94 -13.62
N THR A 31 -8.44 4.02 -12.47
CA THR A 31 -8.39 5.18 -11.57
C THR A 31 -7.34 5.00 -10.47
N LEU A 32 -6.42 5.96 -10.36
CA LEU A 32 -5.38 5.99 -9.32
C LEU A 32 -6.00 6.01 -7.93
N GLN A 33 -5.62 5.05 -7.08
CA GLN A 33 -6.13 4.95 -5.72
C GLN A 33 -5.20 5.59 -4.69
N ALA A 34 -3.88 5.41 -4.87
CA ALA A 34 -2.89 5.92 -3.94
C ALA A 34 -1.53 6.12 -4.63
N THR A 35 -0.67 6.91 -4.00
CA THR A 35 0.78 6.93 -4.29
C THR A 35 1.50 6.64 -2.98
N ALA A 36 2.28 5.54 -2.94
CA ALA A 36 3.00 5.10 -1.76
C ALA A 36 4.51 5.12 -2.03
N CYS A 37 5.27 5.86 -1.22
CA CYS A 37 6.72 5.81 -1.24
C CYS A 37 7.20 4.62 -0.41
N ARG A 38 8.09 3.81 -0.97
CA ARG A 38 8.65 2.65 -0.26
C ARG A 38 9.79 3.09 0.67
N THR A 39 9.46 3.48 1.89
CA THR A 39 10.47 3.70 2.94
C THR A 39 10.86 2.36 3.57
N LYS A 40 12.13 2.20 3.96
CA LYS A 40 12.55 1.03 4.76
C LYS A 40 11.75 1.07 6.07
N ARG A 41 11.01 -0.01 6.38
CA ARG A 41 10.31 -0.14 7.67
C ARG A 41 11.35 -0.04 8.78
N ALA A 42 11.14 0.88 9.73
CA ALA A 42 12.00 0.97 10.91
C ALA A 42 12.00 -0.38 11.65
N PRO A 43 13.14 -0.80 12.24
CA PRO A 43 13.16 -2.00 13.04
C PRO A 43 12.10 -1.88 14.16
N SER A 44 11.37 -2.97 14.41
CA SER A 44 10.47 -3.02 15.55
C SER A 44 11.28 -2.67 16.81
N PRO A 45 10.83 -1.73 17.67
CA PRO A 45 11.54 -1.48 18.91
C PRO A 45 11.56 -2.78 19.72
N ALA A 46 12.75 -3.35 19.92
CA ALA A 46 12.93 -4.49 20.79
C ALA A 46 12.63 -4.03 22.21
N GLY A 47 11.50 -4.45 22.76
CA GLY A 47 11.06 -4.02 24.07
C GLY A 47 9.94 -4.87 24.65
N HIS A 48 10.09 -6.20 24.63
CA HIS A 48 9.33 -7.06 25.55
C HIS A 48 10.10 -7.11 26.87
N GLY A 49 10.01 -6.03 27.66
CA GLY A 49 10.43 -6.04 29.05
C GLY A 49 9.40 -6.80 29.87
N SER A 50 9.57 -8.11 30.02
CA SER A 50 8.85 -8.89 31.04
C SER A 50 9.39 -8.49 32.41
N GLY A 51 8.71 -7.55 33.07
CA GLY A 51 8.89 -7.33 34.50
C GLY A 51 8.33 -8.53 35.26
N ARG A 52 9.22 -9.25 35.94
CA ARG A 52 8.84 -10.07 37.10
C ARG A 52 8.60 -9.17 38.29
#